data_AF-A0A7S2I2E5-F1
#
_entry.id   AF-A0A7S2I2E5-F1
#
_cell.length_a   1.000
_cell.length_b   1.000
_cell.length_c   1.000
_cell.angle_alpha   90.00
_cell.angle_beta   90.00
_cell.angle_gamma   90.00
#
_symmetry.space_group_name_H-M   'P 1'
#
loop_
_entity.id
_entity.type
_entity.pdbx_description
1 polymer ?
#
loop_
_entity_poly.entity_id
_entity_poly.type
_entity_poly.pdbx_seq_one_letter_code
_entity_poly.pdbx_strand_id
1 'polypeptide(L)'
;ENPIDMLSTEAAEIIFDESERYVVVFDPLDGSSNVNAGIPSGIVMGIYEHDAACAIVDDCISDDECTEQEAQCLANTLQPGTNLVAAAYCLFSSSTFLTLTLGNGVYVFTLDE
;
A
#
# COMPACT_ATOMS: atom_id res chain seq x y z
N GLU A 1 -8.67 22.12 -12.21
CA GLU A 1 -8.82 22.70 -10.86
C GLU A 1 -9.18 21.53 -9.96
N ASN A 2 -8.35 20.95 -9.09
CA ASN A 2 -7.35 21.46 -8.15
C ASN A 2 -6.16 20.47 -8.02
N PRO A 3 -5.05 20.88 -7.39
CA PRO A 3 -3.70 20.37 -7.63
C PRO A 3 -3.21 19.37 -6.57
N ILE A 4 -2.23 18.54 -6.92
CA ILE A 4 -1.30 17.97 -5.94
C ILE A 4 0.09 18.45 -6.33
N ASP A 5 0.50 19.53 -5.68
CA ASP A 5 1.85 20.07 -5.68
C ASP A 5 2.66 19.34 -4.62
N MET A 6 3.78 18.75 -5.01
CA MET A 6 4.84 18.36 -4.09
C MET A 6 6.20 18.60 -4.73
N LEU A 7 6.50 19.88 -4.97
CA LEU A 7 7.86 20.35 -5.16
C LEU A 7 8.67 20.14 -3.86
N SER A 8 9.47 19.08 -3.80
CA SER A 8 10.72 19.06 -3.03
C SER A 8 11.87 18.96 -4.02
N THR A 9 12.65 20.04 -4.07
CA THR A 9 13.80 20.21 -4.94
C THR A 9 14.98 19.45 -4.32
N GLU A 10 15.68 18.68 -5.17
CA GLU A 10 16.96 17.99 -4.91
C GLU A 10 16.92 16.64 -4.18
N ALA A 11 16.48 15.58 -4.86
CA ALA A 11 17.08 14.24 -4.77
C ALA A 11 16.64 13.40 -5.96
N ALA A 12 17.57 12.63 -6.52
CA ALA A 12 17.49 11.64 -7.61
C ALA A 12 16.11 11.45 -8.27
N GLU A 13 16.06 11.61 -9.60
CA GLU A 13 14.94 11.25 -10.49
C GLU A 13 14.18 10.01 -10.00
N ILE A 14 13.12 10.22 -9.22
CA ILE A 14 12.21 9.16 -8.82
C ILE A 14 11.41 8.86 -10.09
N ILE A 15 11.80 7.80 -10.78
CA ILE A 15 11.04 7.27 -11.90
C ILE A 15 9.75 6.71 -11.31
N PHE A 16 8.68 7.49 -11.39
CA PHE A 16 7.32 6.99 -11.16
C PHE A 16 6.91 6.25 -12.43
N ASP A 17 7.05 4.92 -12.42
CA ASP A 17 6.40 4.06 -13.41
C ASP A 17 5.00 3.77 -12.87
N GLU A 18 3.97 4.41 -13.44
CA GLU A 18 2.55 4.09 -13.19
C GLU A 18 2.19 2.74 -13.84
N SER A 19 3.00 1.72 -13.57
CA SER A 19 2.71 0.38 -14.05
C SER A 19 1.63 -0.23 -13.18
N GLU A 20 0.48 -0.59 -13.76
CA GLU A 20 -0.60 -1.38 -13.14
C GLU A 20 -0.17 -2.82 -12.78
N ARG A 21 1.14 -3.06 -12.66
CA ARG A 21 1.77 -4.36 -12.39
C ARG A 21 1.80 -4.74 -10.91
N TYR A 22 1.46 -3.82 -10.00
CA TYR A 22 1.48 -4.09 -8.57
C TYR A 22 0.19 -3.63 -7.92
N VAL A 23 -0.29 -4.44 -6.99
CA VAL A 23 -1.43 -4.11 -6.12
C VAL A 23 -0.95 -4.09 -4.67
N VAL A 24 -1.44 -3.11 -3.91
CA VAL A 24 -1.12 -2.94 -2.49
C VAL A 24 -2.37 -3.19 -1.67
N VAL A 25 -2.28 -4.15 -0.74
CA VAL A 25 -3.28 -4.37 0.31
C VAL A 25 -2.82 -3.61 1.55
N PHE A 26 -3.71 -2.79 2.10
CA PHE A 26 -3.40 -1.85 3.16
C PHE A 26 -4.36 -2.06 4.34
N ASP A 27 -3.80 -2.32 5.52
CA ASP A 27 -4.55 -2.24 6.78
C ASP A 27 -4.26 -0.88 7.44
N PRO A 28 -5.23 0.06 7.43
CA PRO A 28 -5.02 1.42 7.91
C PRO A 28 -4.69 1.50 9.40
N LEU A 29 -5.08 0.50 10.19
CA LEU A 29 -4.87 0.50 11.63
C LEU A 29 -4.79 -0.95 12.14
N ASP A 30 -3.59 -1.35 12.55
CA ASP A 30 -3.31 -2.67 13.14
C ASP A 30 -4.07 -2.96 14.47
N GLY A 31 -4.67 -1.93 15.07
CA GLY A 31 -5.52 -2.07 16.24
C GLY A 31 -6.35 -0.81 16.50
N SER A 32 -7.61 -0.82 16.08
CA SER A 32 -8.55 0.28 16.32
C SER A 32 -8.74 0.61 17.81
N SER A 33 -8.60 -0.40 18.69
CA SER A 33 -8.60 -0.22 20.15
C SER A 33 -7.36 0.49 20.69
N ASN A 34 -6.22 0.39 20.00
CA ASN A 34 -4.95 0.98 20.43
C ASN A 34 -5.02 2.51 20.35
N VAL A 35 -5.70 3.02 19.31
CA VAL A 35 -5.97 4.45 19.13
C VAL A 35 -6.75 5.02 20.34
N ASN A 36 -7.80 4.32 20.78
CA ASN A 36 -8.62 4.75 21.92
C ASN A 36 -7.89 4.61 23.28
N ALA A 37 -6.86 3.78 23.36
CA ALA A 37 -6.05 3.55 24.55
C ALA A 37 -4.80 4.44 24.61
N GLY A 38 -4.52 5.25 23.58
CA GLY A 38 -3.31 6.06 23.47
C GLY A 38 -2.02 5.24 23.35
N ILE A 39 -2.12 4.03 22.80
CA ILE A 39 -0.99 3.11 22.59
C ILE A 39 -0.50 3.28 21.14
N PRO A 40 0.82 3.16 20.88
CA PRO A 40 1.36 3.15 19.53
C PRO A 40 0.60 2.19 18.61
N SER A 41 0.34 2.65 17.40
CA SER A 41 -0.36 1.90 16.37
C SER A 41 0.38 2.07 15.06
N GLY A 42 0.14 1.17 14.13
CA GLY A 42 0.79 1.21 12.84
C GLY A 42 -0.11 0.76 11.72
N ILE A 43 0.48 0.84 10.54
CA ILE A 43 -0.14 0.47 9.28
C ILE A 43 0.62 -0.71 8.72
N VAL A 44 -0.10 -1.72 8.26
CA VAL A 44 0.47 -2.88 7.58
C VAL A 44 0.19 -2.77 6.08
N MET A 45 1.21 -3.03 5.27
CA MET A 45 1.15 -3.02 3.81
C MET A 45 1.68 -4.33 3.25
N GLY A 46 0.94 -4.92 2.32
CA GLY A 46 1.37 -6.05 1.50
C GLY A 46 1.33 -5.71 0.03
N ILE A 47 2.41 -5.98 -0.69
CA ILE A 47 2.55 -5.66 -2.12
C ILE A 47 2.62 -6.98 -2.90
N TYR A 48 1.76 -7.10 -3.90
CA TYR A 48 1.65 -8.26 -4.78
C TYR A 48 1.87 -7.84 -6.23
N GLU A 49 2.38 -8.76 -7.05
CA GLU A 49 2.38 -8.60 -8.50
C GLU A 49 0.96 -8.84 -9.03
N HIS A 50 0.50 -7.95 -9.90
CA HIS A 50 -0.83 -7.93 -10.49
C HIS A 50 -0.71 -8.02 -12.01
N ASP A 51 -1.66 -8.70 -12.63
CA ASP A 51 -1.67 -8.82 -14.09
C ASP A 51 -2.06 -7.46 -14.71
N ALA A 52 -1.16 -6.87 -15.49
CA ALA A 52 -1.42 -5.60 -16.17
C ALA A 52 -2.57 -5.67 -17.19
N ALA A 53 -3.04 -6.87 -17.57
CA ALA A 53 -4.24 -7.04 -18.38
C ALA A 53 -5.54 -6.83 -17.59
N CYS A 54 -5.43 -6.59 -16.28
CA CYS A 54 -6.52 -6.60 -15.32
C CYS A 54 -6.64 -5.20 -14.69
N ALA A 55 -7.42 -4.31 -15.32
CA ALA A 55 -7.63 -2.97 -14.79
C ALA A 55 -8.57 -3.01 -13.57
N ILE A 56 -8.14 -2.42 -12.45
CA ILE A 56 -8.98 -2.20 -11.28
C ILE A 56 -9.61 -0.81 -11.44
N VAL A 57 -10.94 -0.76 -11.52
CA VAL A 57 -11.71 0.47 -11.70
C VAL A 57 -12.36 0.83 -10.37
N ASP A 58 -12.18 2.06 -9.88
CA ASP A 58 -12.70 2.48 -8.56
C ASP A 58 -14.23 2.36 -8.44
N ASP A 59 -14.96 2.50 -9.55
CA ASP A 59 -16.42 2.37 -9.60
C ASP A 59 -16.90 0.97 -9.16
N CYS A 60 -16.05 -0.06 -9.29
CA CYS A 60 -16.36 -1.43 -8.91
C CYS A 60 -16.22 -1.71 -7.39
N ILE A 61 -15.68 -0.75 -6.63
CA ILE A 61 -15.44 -0.87 -5.18
C ILE A 61 -16.61 -0.26 -4.39
N SER A 62 -17.32 0.72 -4.97
CA SER A 62 -18.36 1.49 -4.26
C SER A 62 -19.80 1.19 -4.67
N ASP A 63 -20.06 0.67 -5.89
CA ASP A 63 -21.41 0.41 -6.40
C ASP A 63 -21.54 -0.98 -7.05
N ASP A 64 -22.76 -1.55 -7.03
CA ASP A 64 -23.11 -2.90 -7.54
C ASP A 64 -22.99 -3.05 -9.09
N GLU A 65 -22.55 -2.03 -9.82
CA GLU A 65 -22.38 -2.07 -11.28
C GLU A 65 -20.95 -2.48 -11.68
N CYS A 66 -20.55 -3.69 -11.31
CA CYS A 66 -19.33 -4.31 -11.82
C CYS A 66 -19.64 -5.18 -13.04
N THR A 67 -18.86 -5.08 -14.12
CA THR A 67 -18.86 -6.14 -15.13
C THR A 67 -18.23 -7.41 -14.57
N GLU A 68 -18.58 -8.58 -15.12
CA GLU A 68 -18.00 -9.86 -14.66
C GLU A 68 -16.47 -9.89 -14.74
N GLN A 69 -15.88 -9.18 -15.71
CA GLN A 69 -14.42 -9.10 -15.87
C GLN A 69 -13.76 -8.25 -14.78
N GLU A 70 -14.36 -7.12 -14.39
CA GLU A 70 -13.85 -6.24 -13.33
C GLU A 70 -13.98 -6.91 -11.95
N ALA A 71 -15.10 -7.59 -11.70
CA ALA A 71 -15.30 -8.36 -10.46
C ALA A 71 -14.29 -9.53 -10.35
N GLN A 72 -14.03 -10.23 -11.45
CA GLN A 72 -12.99 -11.27 -11.51
C GLN A 72 -11.60 -10.67 -11.28
N CYS A 73 -11.35 -9.47 -11.80
CA CYS A 73 -10.09 -8.77 -11.61
C CYS A 73 -9.86 -8.36 -10.15
N LEU A 74 -10.89 -7.81 -9.52
CA LEU A 74 -10.87 -7.47 -8.10
C LEU A 74 -10.65 -8.72 -7.23
N ALA A 75 -11.30 -9.83 -7.56
CA ALA A 75 -11.09 -11.10 -6.87
C ALA A 75 -9.63 -11.61 -6.99
N ASN A 76 -8.96 -11.32 -8.11
CA ASN A 76 -7.55 -11.69 -8.30
C ASN A 76 -6.58 -10.88 -7.43
N THR A 77 -7.03 -9.78 -6.80
CA THR A 77 -6.22 -9.04 -5.80
C THR A 77 -6.09 -9.81 -4.48
N LEU A 78 -7.01 -10.74 -4.21
CA LEU A 78 -6.99 -11.62 -3.04
C LEU A 78 -6.01 -12.78 -3.26
N GLN A 79 -4.72 -12.43 -3.35
CA GLN A 79 -3.66 -13.40 -3.55
C GLN A 79 -3.22 -14.05 -2.24
N PRO A 80 -2.76 -15.32 -2.28
CA PRO A 80 -2.14 -15.94 -1.12
C PRO A 80 -0.84 -15.22 -0.76
N GLY A 81 -0.51 -15.18 0.54
CA GLY A 81 0.72 -14.53 1.03
C GLY A 81 2.03 -15.12 0.48
N THR A 82 2.01 -16.26 -0.20
CA THR A 82 3.16 -16.82 -0.93
C THR A 82 3.55 -16.00 -2.16
N ASN A 83 2.65 -15.17 -2.68
CA ASN A 83 2.89 -14.32 -3.85
C ASN A 83 3.29 -12.88 -3.45
N LEU A 84 3.52 -12.64 -2.17
CA LEU A 84 3.92 -11.33 -1.66
C LEU A 84 5.33 -11.00 -2.16
N VAL A 85 5.46 -9.92 -2.93
CA VAL A 85 6.75 -9.47 -3.46
C VAL A 85 7.46 -8.53 -2.48
N ALA A 86 6.68 -7.81 -1.68
CA ALA A 86 7.19 -6.93 -0.64
C ALA A 86 6.15 -6.72 0.47
N ALA A 87 6.63 -6.39 1.65
CA ALA A 87 5.79 -6.04 2.80
C ALA A 87 6.39 -4.87 3.55
N ALA A 88 5.53 -4.04 4.14
CA ALA A 88 5.97 -2.95 5.00
C ALA A 88 5.05 -2.80 6.22
N TYR A 89 5.63 -2.27 7.29
CA TYR A 89 4.93 -1.85 8.49
C TYR A 89 5.43 -0.47 8.90
N CYS A 90 4.52 0.48 9.04
CA CYS A 90 4.82 1.81 9.56
C CYS A 90 4.31 1.91 10.99
N LEU A 91 5.21 2.09 11.95
CA LEU A 91 4.86 2.26 13.36
C LEU A 91 4.81 3.75 13.70
N PHE A 92 3.69 4.20 14.26
CA PHE A 92 3.53 5.53 14.84
C PHE A 92 3.60 5.45 16.36
N SER A 93 4.73 5.93 16.90
CA SER A 93 5.01 5.97 18.33
C SER A 93 5.68 7.30 18.69
N SER A 94 6.44 7.36 19.78
CA SER A 94 7.31 8.50 20.10
C SER A 94 8.31 8.85 18.99
N SER A 95 8.58 7.90 18.09
CA SER A 95 9.28 8.09 16.83
C SER A 95 8.58 7.24 15.77
N THR A 96 8.65 7.68 14.51
CA THR A 96 8.04 6.96 13.38
C THR A 96 9.06 6.05 12.72
N PHE A 97 8.71 4.77 12.56
CA PHE A 97 9.58 3.77 11.95
C PHE A 97 8.89 3.12 10.76
N LEU A 98 9.58 3.11 9.61
CA LEU A 98 9.18 2.31 8.46
C LEU A 98 10.05 1.04 8.42
N THR A 99 9.42 -0.11 8.66
CA THR A 99 10.05 -1.42 8.47
C THR A 99 9.58 -1.99 7.14
N LEU A 100 10.48 -2.42 6.27
CA LEU A 100 10.12 -3.02 4.98
C LEU A 100 11.01 -4.20 4.60
N THR A 101 10.47 -5.09 3.78
CA THR A 101 11.19 -6.20 3.14
C THR A 101 10.79 -6.33 1.68
N LEU A 102 11.77 -6.66 0.84
CA LEU A 102 11.60 -7.03 -0.58
C LEU A 102 11.93 -8.52 -0.81
N GLY A 103 11.86 -9.34 0.23
CA GLY A 103 12.16 -10.79 0.17
C GLY A 103 13.59 -11.20 0.54
N ASN A 104 14.55 -10.27 0.62
CA ASN A 104 15.94 -10.60 0.96
C ASN A 104 16.51 -9.73 2.09
N GLY A 105 15.90 -9.85 3.26
CA GLY A 105 16.27 -9.09 4.46
C GLY A 105 15.20 -8.08 4.87
N VAL A 106 15.43 -7.44 6.02
CA VAL A 106 14.53 -6.46 6.61
C VAL A 106 15.29 -5.17 6.83
N TYR A 107 14.71 -4.07 6.37
CA TYR A 107 15.27 -2.73 6.49
C TYR A 107 14.35 -1.88 7.36
N VAL A 108 14.95 -1.05 8.20
CA VAL A 108 14.23 -0.18 9.12
C VAL A 108 14.75 1.24 8.94
N PHE A 109 13.83 2.16 8.68
CA PHE A 109 14.08 3.58 8.53
C PHE A 109 13.38 4.32 9.66
N THR A 110 14.06 5.29 10.25
CA THR A 110 13.47 6.20 11.22
C THR A 110 13.20 7.52 10.53
N LEU A 111 11.99 8.05 10.69
CA LEU A 111 11.67 9.41 10.26
C LEU A 111 12.40 10.40 11.18
N ASP A 112 13.23 11.25 10.59
CA ASP A 112 13.93 12.34 11.27
C ASP A 112 13.23 13.66 10.86
N GLU A 113 12.85 14.48 11.85
CA GLU A 113 12.18 15.78 11.65
C GLU A 113 13.16 16.95 11.73
#